data_AF-A0A4Z1NVH9-F1
#
_entry.id   AF-A0A4Z1NVH9-F1
#
_cell.length_a   1.000
_cell.length_b   1.000
_cell.length_c   1.000
_cell.angle_alpha   90.00
_cell.angle_beta   90.00
_cell.angle_gamma   90.00
#
_symmetry.space_group_name_H-M   'P 1'
#
loop_
_entity.id
_entity.type
_entity.pdbx_description
1 polymer ?
#
loop_
_entity_poly.entity_id
_entity_poly.type
_entity_poly.pdbx_seq_one_letter_code
_entity_poly.pdbx_strand_id
1 'polypeptide(L)'
;MKPTRTGLSSLLAGQGRLLNGPICISCRKSIAQRRHASSAAAVAGRPFATQSVDPPVDHSPSTNLAYRLRTGVVLSRPPQITRDLTSFEKSFYLYQRRLNERLALPFRQYFYFRKQTPAILDWKRKVNERQTPARDIGKYNPYADEGWNDELLVGAKESEPEYQAEVLLQDSIIYPVQKDGEEAAVEAQRKALVKPLPRVTEADRKNDQRSLNRSLQRTLYLLVQNERGHWTFPTDTIIGRESLYQAAERILVQSGGLNMNTWIVGNSPVGFSQFNFHKQKATANEKGVTELGEKTFFMKGRIMAGQANIEKNSLGLKDFKWLAKDEIEKTVLDRYWAGVKNLLPERPCVSHGVVGIDSIKTHIELPEAKEYPIVGQYRCAAPVTARYIPSHLLTFDDDPVSSPHLA
;
A
#
# COMPACT_ATOMS: atom_id res chain seq x y z
N MET A 1 -64.08 -6.31 -6.21
CA MET A 1 -64.65 -6.99 -5.04
C MET A 1 -63.52 -7.46 -4.14
N LYS A 2 -63.54 -7.06 -2.86
CA LYS A 2 -62.68 -7.60 -1.78
C LYS A 2 -63.26 -8.96 -1.29
N PRO A 3 -62.79 -9.56 -0.16
CA PRO A 3 -61.69 -10.53 -0.03
C PRO A 3 -62.14 -11.78 0.77
N THR A 4 -61.22 -12.64 1.22
CA THR A 4 -61.22 -13.47 2.47
C THR A 4 -60.08 -14.48 2.33
N ARG A 5 -58.95 -14.51 3.06
CA ARG A 5 -58.55 -14.34 4.48
C ARG A 5 -58.78 -15.60 5.34
N THR A 6 -57.66 -16.22 5.74
CA THR A 6 -57.31 -17.00 6.97
C THR A 6 -56.35 -18.15 6.56
N GLY A 7 -55.23 -18.48 7.20
CA GLY A 7 -54.52 -17.99 8.39
C GLY A 7 -53.72 -19.15 9.02
N LEU A 8 -52.41 -18.93 9.29
CA LEU A 8 -51.49 -19.67 10.20
C LEU A 8 -51.11 -21.11 9.78
N SER A 9 -49.88 -21.65 9.97
CA SER A 9 -48.91 -21.49 11.05
C SER A 9 -47.48 -21.90 10.60
N SER A 10 -46.49 -21.50 11.40
CA SER A 10 -45.03 -21.65 11.26
C SER A 10 -44.51 -23.10 11.21
N LEU A 11 -43.28 -23.29 10.70
CA LEU A 11 -42.23 -24.07 11.38
C LEU A 11 -40.84 -23.85 10.72
N LEU A 12 -39.88 -23.49 11.55
CA LEU A 12 -38.44 -23.42 11.28
C LEU A 12 -37.88 -24.83 11.02
N ALA A 13 -37.10 -24.98 9.95
CA ALA A 13 -36.17 -26.10 9.82
C ALA A 13 -34.93 -25.64 9.05
N GLY A 14 -33.89 -25.25 9.79
CA GLY A 14 -32.54 -25.21 9.27
C GLY A 14 -32.05 -26.63 9.07
N GLN A 15 -31.61 -26.97 7.85
CA GLN A 15 -30.87 -28.18 7.59
C GLN A 15 -29.67 -27.87 6.70
N GLY A 16 -28.52 -28.32 7.21
CA GLY A 16 -27.19 -28.04 6.69
C GLY A 16 -26.93 -28.61 5.31
N ARG A 17 -25.97 -27.97 4.63
CA ARG A 17 -25.38 -28.44 3.38
C ARG A 17 -24.81 -29.85 3.55
N LEU A 18 -25.33 -30.79 2.78
CA LEU A 18 -24.70 -32.08 2.52
C LEU A 18 -23.48 -31.85 1.62
N LEU A 19 -22.27 -31.99 2.16
CA LEU A 19 -21.04 -32.07 1.38
C LEU A 19 -20.87 -33.53 0.92
N ASN A 20 -21.36 -33.84 -0.29
CA ASN A 20 -21.08 -35.11 -0.95
C ASN A 20 -19.76 -35.02 -1.73
N GLY A 21 -18.68 -35.50 -1.12
CA GLY A 21 -17.41 -35.82 -1.78
C GLY A 21 -16.87 -37.15 -1.22
N PRO A 22 -16.07 -37.91 -1.98
CA PRO A 22 -15.72 -39.28 -1.61
C PRO A 22 -14.60 -39.28 -0.56
N ILE A 23 -14.99 -39.20 0.70
CA ILE A 23 -14.08 -39.34 1.84
C ILE A 23 -13.99 -40.84 2.19
N CYS A 24 -12.77 -41.37 2.30
CA CYS A 24 -12.55 -42.78 2.58
C CYS A 24 -13.04 -43.21 3.97
N ILE A 25 -13.37 -44.50 4.11
CA ILE A 25 -13.98 -45.10 5.32
C ILE A 25 -13.13 -44.87 6.59
N SER A 26 -11.80 -44.80 6.45
CA SER A 26 -10.87 -44.55 7.57
C SER A 26 -11.04 -43.12 8.13
N CYS A 27 -11.14 -42.11 7.25
CA CYS A 27 -11.34 -40.72 7.66
C CYS A 27 -12.72 -40.48 8.32
N ARG A 28 -13.76 -41.24 7.92
CA ARG A 28 -15.08 -41.17 8.55
C ARG A 28 -15.08 -41.71 10.00
N LYS A 29 -14.29 -42.74 10.28
CA LYS A 29 -14.15 -43.31 11.64
C LYS A 29 -13.38 -42.38 12.58
N SER A 30 -12.35 -41.69 12.07
CA SER A 30 -11.57 -40.70 12.83
C SER A 30 -12.39 -39.49 13.30
N ILE A 31 -13.30 -38.99 12.46
CA ILE A 31 -14.12 -37.80 12.78
C ILE A 31 -15.20 -38.13 13.83
N ALA A 32 -15.72 -39.37 13.83
CA ALA A 32 -16.68 -39.81 14.84
C ALA A 32 -16.06 -39.98 16.24
N GLN A 33 -14.75 -40.24 16.32
CA GLN A 33 -14.04 -40.47 17.60
C GLN A 33 -13.52 -39.21 18.29
N ARG A 34 -13.49 -38.04 17.63
CA ARG A 34 -13.13 -36.76 18.27
C ARG A 34 -14.37 -35.95 18.62
N ARG A 35 -15.20 -36.50 19.51
CA ARG A 35 -16.07 -35.68 20.36
C ARG A 35 -15.47 -35.70 21.76
N HIS A 36 -14.89 -34.58 22.17
CA HIS A 36 -14.51 -34.37 23.56
C HIS A 36 -15.76 -34.49 24.43
N ALA A 37 -15.77 -35.50 25.30
CA ALA A 37 -16.78 -35.68 26.31
C ALA A 37 -16.44 -34.78 27.50
N SER A 38 -17.27 -33.78 27.78
CA SER A 38 -17.35 -33.17 29.12
C SER A 38 -18.39 -33.94 29.91
N SER A 39 -17.96 -34.55 31.02
CA SER A 39 -18.81 -35.28 31.96
C SER A 39 -19.78 -34.33 32.67
N ALA A 40 -21.09 -34.56 32.50
CA ALA A 40 -22.13 -33.97 33.34
C ALA A 40 -22.47 -34.97 34.46
N ALA A 41 -22.21 -34.60 35.71
CA ALA A 41 -22.71 -35.33 36.87
C ALA A 41 -24.20 -34.98 37.07
N ALA A 42 -25.05 -36.00 37.12
CA ALA A 42 -26.47 -35.86 37.42
C ALA A 42 -26.68 -35.79 38.95
N VAL A 43 -27.32 -34.72 39.43
CA VAL A 43 -27.86 -34.62 40.79
C VAL A 43 -29.38 -34.68 40.69
N ALA A 44 -29.98 -35.55 41.51
CA ALA A 44 -31.39 -35.85 41.58
C ALA A 44 -32.26 -34.62 41.94
N GLY A 45 -33.49 -34.61 41.41
CA GLY A 45 -34.42 -33.49 41.51
C GLY A 45 -34.99 -33.23 42.92
N ARG A 46 -35.33 -31.96 43.15
CA ARG A 46 -36.30 -31.50 44.16
C ARG A 46 -37.22 -30.46 43.52
N PRO A 47 -38.49 -30.36 43.96
CA PRO A 47 -39.53 -29.64 43.24
C PRO A 47 -39.39 -28.13 43.38
N PHE A 48 -39.93 -27.44 42.38
CA PHE A 48 -40.08 -26.00 42.23
C PHE A 48 -40.44 -25.27 43.54
N ALA A 49 -39.65 -24.25 43.87
CA ALA A 49 -40.10 -23.09 44.62
C ALA A 49 -39.65 -21.83 43.86
N THR A 50 -40.60 -21.11 43.29
CA THR A 50 -40.42 -19.78 42.70
C THR A 50 -40.05 -18.77 43.78
N GLN A 51 -38.78 -18.40 43.87
CA GLN A 51 -38.34 -17.11 44.42
C GLN A 51 -37.11 -16.63 43.63
N SER A 52 -37.34 -15.81 42.62
CA SER A 52 -36.31 -14.93 42.05
C SER A 52 -36.12 -13.76 43.01
N VAL A 53 -35.20 -13.91 43.97
CA VAL A 53 -34.64 -12.76 44.67
C VAL A 53 -33.48 -12.27 43.81
N ASP A 54 -33.79 -11.37 42.86
CA ASP A 54 -32.75 -10.52 42.29
C ASP A 54 -32.13 -9.73 43.45
N PRO A 55 -30.79 -9.72 43.61
CA PRO A 55 -30.17 -8.87 44.63
C PRO A 55 -30.56 -7.42 44.35
N PRO A 56 -30.93 -6.62 45.36
CA PRO A 56 -31.26 -5.23 45.16
C PRO A 56 -30.03 -4.53 44.58
N VAL A 57 -30.22 -3.86 43.45
CA VAL A 57 -29.24 -2.90 42.93
C VAL A 57 -29.15 -1.80 43.98
N ASP A 58 -28.11 -1.85 44.82
CA ASP A 58 -27.82 -0.82 45.80
C ASP A 58 -27.65 0.52 45.07
N HIS A 59 -28.69 1.35 45.12
CA HIS A 59 -28.63 2.77 44.79
C HIS A 59 -27.86 3.49 45.91
N SER A 60 -26.57 3.20 46.03
CA SER A 60 -25.66 4.14 46.70
C SER A 60 -25.66 5.44 45.90
N PRO A 61 -25.70 6.63 46.54
CA PRO A 61 -25.62 7.90 45.85
C PRO A 61 -24.17 8.14 45.42
N SER A 62 -23.66 7.29 44.51
CA SER A 62 -22.46 7.63 43.77
C SER A 62 -22.80 8.87 42.96
N THR A 63 -22.04 9.95 43.14
CA THR A 63 -22.10 11.09 42.23
C THR A 63 -22.04 10.55 40.81
N ASN A 64 -23.08 10.82 40.00
CA ASN A 64 -23.16 10.30 38.64
C ASN A 64 -22.05 11.00 37.83
N LEU A 65 -20.88 10.38 37.78
CA LEU A 65 -19.74 10.83 36.99
C LEU A 65 -19.98 10.40 35.55
N ALA A 66 -20.21 11.37 34.67
CA ALA A 66 -20.48 11.12 33.27
C ALA A 66 -19.34 11.55 32.37
N TYR A 67 -19.23 10.86 31.23
CA TYR A 67 -18.36 11.26 30.13
C TYR A 67 -19.20 11.94 29.06
N ARG A 68 -18.74 13.11 28.60
CA ARG A 68 -19.33 13.74 27.42
C ARG A 68 -18.95 12.96 26.17
N LEU A 69 -19.96 12.49 25.45
CA LEU A 69 -19.79 11.73 24.23
C LEU A 69 -19.57 12.66 23.03
N ARG A 70 -18.49 12.43 22.28
CA ARG A 70 -18.16 13.19 21.07
C ARG A 70 -17.91 12.24 19.91
N THR A 71 -18.21 12.72 18.72
CA THR A 71 -17.85 12.07 17.46
C THR A 71 -16.74 12.87 16.81
N GLY A 72 -15.68 12.19 16.38
CA GLY A 72 -14.61 12.74 15.57
C GLY A 72 -14.60 12.12 14.19
N VAL A 73 -14.12 12.85 13.19
CA VAL A 73 -14.00 12.35 11.82
C VAL A 73 -12.55 12.39 11.37
N VAL A 74 -11.99 11.21 11.11
CA VAL A 74 -10.68 11.07 10.47
C VAL A 74 -10.92 11.01 8.97
N LEU A 75 -10.99 12.18 8.35
CA LEU A 75 -11.14 12.29 6.90
C LEU A 75 -9.77 12.14 6.24
N SER A 76 -9.67 11.16 5.34
CA SER A 76 -8.43 10.80 4.66
C SER A 76 -8.55 10.95 3.14
N ARG A 77 -7.55 11.56 2.52
CA ARG A 77 -7.34 11.50 1.08
C ARG A 77 -6.41 10.32 0.78
N PRO A 78 -6.87 9.26 0.10
CA PRO A 78 -6.01 8.13 -0.24
C PRO A 78 -4.91 8.56 -1.22
N PRO A 79 -3.78 7.87 -1.22
CA PRO A 79 -2.69 8.16 -2.13
C PRO A 79 -3.11 7.87 -3.58
N GLN A 80 -2.77 8.80 -4.47
CA GLN A 80 -3.18 8.80 -5.88
C GLN A 80 -2.15 8.11 -6.78
N ILE A 81 -0.90 8.08 -6.34
CA ILE A 81 0.19 7.41 -7.05
C ILE A 81 0.88 6.39 -6.14
N THR A 82 1.59 5.44 -6.76
CA THR A 82 2.40 4.44 -6.07
C THR A 82 3.46 5.10 -5.20
N ARG A 83 3.92 4.40 -4.14
CA ARG A 83 5.05 4.88 -3.33
C ARG A 83 6.36 4.82 -4.12
N ASP A 84 7.35 5.57 -3.67
CA ASP A 84 8.71 5.42 -4.16
C ASP A 84 9.30 4.08 -3.68
N LEU A 85 10.13 3.50 -4.55
CA LEU A 85 10.84 2.26 -4.28
C LEU A 85 12.10 2.56 -3.46
N THR A 86 12.42 1.68 -2.51
CA THR A 86 13.71 1.72 -1.81
C THR A 86 14.84 1.39 -2.78
N SER A 87 16.08 1.77 -2.45
CA SER A 87 17.26 1.40 -3.25
C SER A 87 17.39 -0.12 -3.44
N PHE A 88 17.11 -0.88 -2.37
CA PHE A 88 17.09 -2.34 -2.41
C PHE A 88 15.98 -2.89 -3.33
N GLU A 89 14.78 -2.34 -3.27
CA GLU A 89 13.69 -2.78 -4.16
C GLU A 89 14.00 -2.49 -5.63
N LYS A 90 14.59 -1.33 -5.93
CA LYS A 90 15.01 -0.97 -7.29
C LYS A 90 16.00 -2.00 -7.85
N SER A 91 17.06 -2.31 -7.09
CA SER A 91 18.06 -3.29 -7.52
C SER A 91 17.48 -4.70 -7.60
N PHE A 92 16.64 -5.09 -6.64
CA PHE A 92 15.97 -6.39 -6.63
C PHE A 92 15.07 -6.58 -7.85
N TYR A 93 14.24 -5.60 -8.20
CA TYR A 93 13.37 -5.73 -9.38
C TYR A 93 14.17 -5.86 -10.67
N LEU A 94 15.24 -5.08 -10.82
CA LEU A 94 16.09 -5.19 -12.01
C LEU A 94 16.78 -6.55 -12.09
N TYR A 95 17.32 -7.04 -10.97
CA TYR A 95 17.90 -8.37 -10.86
C TYR A 95 16.90 -9.46 -11.27
N GLN A 96 15.67 -9.41 -10.73
CA GLN A 96 14.63 -10.36 -11.09
C GLN A 96 14.22 -10.28 -12.57
N ARG A 97 14.23 -9.09 -13.19
CA ARG A 97 13.96 -8.95 -14.63
C ARG A 97 15.05 -9.57 -15.49
N ARG A 98 16.33 -9.40 -15.14
CA ARG A 98 17.45 -10.04 -15.85
C ARG A 98 17.44 -11.56 -15.67
N LEU A 99 17.15 -12.04 -14.47
CA LEU A 99 16.96 -13.47 -14.21
C LEU A 99 15.80 -14.02 -15.04
N ASN A 100 14.69 -13.28 -15.12
CA ASN A 100 13.56 -13.66 -15.95
C ASN A 100 13.95 -13.70 -17.44
N GLU A 101 14.79 -12.81 -17.95
CA GLU A 101 15.27 -12.86 -19.35
C GLU A 101 16.09 -14.14 -19.64
N ARG A 102 16.79 -14.70 -18.64
CA ARG A 102 17.50 -15.98 -18.78
C ARG A 102 16.57 -17.19 -18.83
N LEU A 103 15.51 -17.15 -18.03
CA LEU A 103 14.61 -18.29 -17.83
C LEU A 103 13.41 -18.27 -18.80
N ALA A 104 13.02 -17.09 -19.26
CA ALA A 104 11.91 -16.93 -20.17
C ALA A 104 12.23 -17.49 -21.55
N LEU A 105 11.18 -17.95 -22.23
CA LEU A 105 11.29 -18.33 -23.63
C LEU A 105 11.64 -17.08 -24.47
N PRO A 106 12.46 -17.24 -25.52
CA PRO A 106 12.85 -16.13 -26.37
C PRO A 106 11.65 -15.47 -27.04
N PHE A 107 11.72 -14.15 -27.19
CA PHE A 107 10.64 -13.36 -27.79
C PHE A 107 10.37 -13.75 -29.25
N ARG A 108 9.13 -14.15 -29.55
CA ARG A 108 8.70 -14.58 -30.89
C ARG A 108 8.32 -13.40 -31.77
N GLN A 109 9.30 -12.78 -32.43
CA GLN A 109 9.10 -11.59 -33.28
C GLN A 109 8.03 -11.75 -34.37
N TYR A 110 7.92 -12.93 -35.00
CA TYR A 110 7.02 -13.17 -36.13
C TYR A 110 5.53 -13.20 -35.73
N PHE A 111 5.24 -13.34 -34.44
CA PHE A 111 3.88 -13.27 -33.91
C PHE A 111 3.37 -11.82 -33.88
N TYR A 112 4.25 -10.86 -33.56
CA TYR A 112 3.89 -9.45 -33.42
C TYR A 112 4.14 -8.64 -34.69
N PHE A 113 5.16 -9.00 -35.46
CA PHE A 113 5.57 -8.25 -36.64
C PHE A 113 5.45 -9.09 -37.91
N ARG A 114 4.76 -8.53 -38.91
CA ARG A 114 4.74 -9.11 -40.25
C ARG A 114 6.09 -8.91 -40.94
N LYS A 115 6.51 -9.90 -41.72
CA LYS A 115 7.74 -9.83 -42.53
C LYS A 115 7.67 -8.62 -43.48
N GLN A 116 8.83 -8.01 -43.74
CA GLN A 116 9.02 -6.88 -44.68
C GLN A 116 8.18 -5.62 -44.38
N THR A 117 7.76 -5.42 -43.12
CA THR A 117 7.13 -4.16 -42.70
C THR A 117 8.16 -3.15 -42.15
N PRO A 118 7.93 -1.84 -42.27
CA PRO A 118 8.79 -0.84 -41.61
C PRO A 118 8.95 -1.08 -40.11
N ALA A 119 7.90 -1.58 -39.45
CA ALA A 119 7.92 -1.91 -38.03
C ALA A 119 8.93 -3.01 -37.67
N ILE A 120 9.08 -4.07 -38.48
CA ILE A 120 10.09 -5.11 -38.21
C ILE A 120 11.50 -4.58 -38.46
N LEU A 121 11.70 -3.67 -39.42
CA LEU A 121 13.01 -3.05 -39.69
C LEU A 121 13.44 -2.16 -38.52
N ASP A 122 12.53 -1.32 -38.03
CA ASP A 122 12.74 -0.48 -36.85
C ASP A 122 13.00 -1.33 -35.59
N TRP A 123 12.19 -2.36 -35.35
CA TRP A 123 12.41 -3.30 -34.23
C TRP A 123 13.78 -3.98 -34.31
N LYS A 124 14.18 -4.48 -35.49
CA LYS A 124 15.48 -5.12 -35.67
C LYS A 124 16.64 -4.16 -35.41
N ARG A 125 16.51 -2.91 -35.86
CA ARG A 125 17.49 -1.85 -35.60
C ARG A 125 17.66 -1.63 -34.09
N LYS A 126 16.56 -1.42 -33.38
CA LYS A 126 16.54 -1.18 -31.93
C LYS A 126 17.06 -2.38 -31.12
N VAL A 127 16.67 -3.60 -31.49
CA VAL A 127 17.15 -4.80 -30.81
C VAL A 127 18.65 -5.02 -31.04
N ASN A 128 19.18 -4.67 -32.20
CA ASN A 128 20.63 -4.72 -32.44
C ASN A 128 21.40 -3.76 -31.50
N GLU A 129 20.84 -2.56 -31.25
CA GLU A 129 21.42 -1.60 -30.31
C GLU A 129 21.29 -2.03 -28.84
N ARG A 130 20.14 -2.61 -28.47
CA ARG A 130 19.84 -3.04 -27.10
C ARG A 130 20.38 -4.42 -26.74
N GLN A 131 20.72 -5.24 -27.74
CA GLN A 131 21.05 -6.67 -27.64
C GLN A 131 19.91 -7.58 -27.14
N THR A 132 18.89 -7.03 -26.47
CA THR A 132 17.69 -7.77 -26.02
C THR A 132 16.37 -7.22 -26.53
N PRO A 133 15.33 -8.08 -26.59
CA PRO A 133 13.96 -7.64 -26.80
C PRO A 133 13.43 -6.74 -25.68
N ALA A 134 13.82 -6.99 -24.42
CA ALA A 134 13.44 -6.17 -23.27
C ALA A 134 14.04 -4.75 -23.34
N ARG A 135 13.30 -3.78 -22.81
CA ARG A 135 13.60 -2.33 -22.97
C ARG A 135 14.16 -1.68 -21.70
N ASP A 136 13.96 -2.33 -20.56
CA ASP A 136 14.11 -1.75 -19.22
C ASP A 136 15.20 -2.43 -18.37
N ILE A 137 15.94 -3.38 -18.95
CA ILE A 137 16.98 -4.17 -18.26
C ILE A 137 18.42 -3.71 -18.54
N GLY A 138 18.58 -2.65 -19.33
CA GLY A 138 19.87 -2.19 -19.85
C GLY A 138 20.40 -3.09 -20.97
N LYS A 139 21.71 -3.02 -21.24
CA LYS A 139 22.38 -3.91 -22.20
C LYS A 139 22.79 -5.19 -21.49
N TYR A 140 22.10 -6.28 -21.77
CA TYR A 140 22.37 -7.59 -21.18
C TYR A 140 21.90 -8.67 -22.13
N ASN A 141 22.75 -9.60 -22.56
CA ASN A 141 22.33 -10.72 -23.41
C ASN A 141 22.60 -12.06 -22.69
N PRO A 142 21.56 -12.84 -22.33
CA PRO A 142 21.73 -14.08 -21.58
C PRO A 142 22.42 -15.20 -22.38
N TYR A 143 22.46 -15.11 -23.70
CA TYR A 143 23.06 -16.13 -24.59
C TYR A 143 24.48 -15.78 -25.04
N ALA A 144 24.99 -14.61 -24.69
CA ALA A 144 26.37 -14.22 -25.01
C ALA A 144 27.36 -14.87 -24.03
N ASP A 145 28.65 -14.87 -24.40
CA ASP A 145 29.73 -15.34 -23.52
C ASP A 145 29.78 -14.57 -22.18
N GLU A 146 29.37 -13.30 -22.19
CA GLU A 146 29.24 -12.43 -21.01
C GLU A 146 27.85 -12.51 -20.33
N GLY A 147 27.01 -13.49 -20.70
CA GLY A 147 25.67 -13.66 -20.11
C GLY A 147 25.67 -14.01 -18.62
N TRP A 148 26.83 -14.34 -18.05
CA TRP A 148 27.01 -14.50 -16.61
C TRP A 148 27.02 -13.17 -15.84
N ASN A 149 27.27 -12.04 -16.52
CA ASN A 149 27.37 -10.71 -15.92
C ASN A 149 25.99 -10.03 -15.83
N ASP A 150 25.06 -10.68 -15.13
CA ASP A 150 23.68 -10.22 -14.98
C ASP A 150 23.48 -9.29 -13.77
N GLU A 151 24.43 -9.21 -12.85
CA GLU A 151 24.38 -8.30 -11.71
C GLU A 151 24.78 -6.85 -12.09
N LEU A 152 24.38 -5.88 -11.26
CA LEU A 152 24.77 -4.49 -11.42
C LEU A 152 25.68 -4.05 -10.30
N LEU A 153 26.62 -3.18 -10.65
CA LEU A 153 27.44 -2.47 -9.67
C LEU A 153 26.58 -1.48 -8.88
N VAL A 154 27.00 -1.21 -7.65
CA VAL A 154 26.34 -0.25 -6.77
C VAL A 154 26.33 1.14 -7.42
N GLY A 155 25.16 1.78 -7.47
CA GLY A 155 25.01 3.11 -8.08
C GLY A 155 24.80 3.12 -9.59
N ALA A 156 24.58 1.95 -10.20
CA ALA A 156 24.19 1.86 -11.60
C ALA A 156 22.86 2.58 -11.86
N LYS A 157 22.77 3.30 -12.99
CA LYS A 157 21.61 4.14 -13.33
C LYS A 157 20.44 3.32 -13.86
N GLU A 158 20.72 2.13 -14.37
CA GLU A 158 19.79 1.21 -15.00
C GLU A 158 18.71 0.70 -14.04
N SER A 159 18.99 0.69 -12.72
CA SER A 159 18.00 0.35 -11.70
C SER A 159 17.04 1.48 -11.38
N GLU A 160 17.37 2.73 -11.75
CA GLU A 160 16.54 3.88 -11.43
C GLU A 160 15.28 3.92 -12.33
N PRO A 161 14.07 4.01 -11.75
CA PRO A 161 12.82 4.08 -12.52
C PRO A 161 12.77 5.24 -13.52
N GLU A 162 13.41 6.37 -13.18
CA GLU A 162 13.49 7.56 -14.04
C GLU A 162 14.28 7.26 -15.32
N TYR A 163 15.41 6.56 -15.20
CA TYR A 163 16.20 6.14 -16.35
C TYR A 163 15.45 5.12 -17.21
N GLN A 164 14.77 4.15 -16.57
CA GLN A 164 13.94 3.18 -17.28
C GLN A 164 12.82 3.87 -18.08
N ALA A 165 12.15 4.86 -17.50
CA ALA A 165 11.13 5.63 -18.19
C ALA A 165 11.68 6.41 -19.39
N GLU A 166 12.88 6.98 -19.28
CA GLU A 166 13.55 7.67 -20.38
C GLU A 166 13.92 6.71 -21.52
N VAL A 167 14.48 5.54 -21.20
CA VAL A 167 14.81 4.51 -22.21
C VAL A 167 13.55 4.01 -22.92
N LEU A 168 12.44 3.83 -22.20
CA LEU A 168 11.16 3.44 -22.79
C LEU A 168 10.60 4.53 -23.72
N LEU A 169 10.75 5.80 -23.36
CA LEU A 169 10.39 6.93 -24.21
C LEU A 169 11.27 6.98 -25.46
N GLN A 170 12.57 6.74 -25.33
CA GLN A 170 13.49 6.70 -26.48
C GLN A 170 13.16 5.55 -27.43
N ASP A 171 12.85 4.35 -26.93
CA ASP A 171 12.45 3.20 -27.77
C ASP A 171 11.10 3.44 -28.48
N SER A 172 10.25 4.34 -27.97
CA SER A 172 8.98 4.70 -28.61
C SER A 172 9.15 5.54 -29.89
N ILE A 173 10.32 6.17 -30.10
CA ILE A 173 10.63 6.94 -31.30
C ILE A 173 10.78 5.97 -32.48
N ILE A 174 10.05 6.20 -33.56
CA ILE A 174 10.11 5.35 -34.76
C ILE A 174 11.13 5.91 -35.71
N TYR A 175 12.12 5.10 -36.09
CA TYR A 175 13.11 5.51 -37.07
C TYR A 175 12.59 5.23 -38.50
N PRO A 176 12.57 6.25 -39.37
CA PRO A 176 12.17 6.06 -40.75
C PRO A 176 13.15 5.15 -41.50
N VAL A 177 12.65 4.49 -42.54
CA VAL A 177 13.44 3.60 -43.41
C VAL A 177 14.30 4.41 -44.39
N GLN A 178 13.83 5.59 -44.79
CA GLN A 178 14.56 6.52 -45.65
C GLN A 178 15.50 7.37 -44.79
N LYS A 179 16.76 7.49 -45.23
CA LYS A 179 17.80 8.28 -44.53
C LYS A 179 17.63 9.79 -44.76
N ASP A 180 17.00 10.18 -45.85
CA ASP A 180 16.77 11.57 -46.20
C ASP A 180 15.79 12.21 -45.21
N GLY A 181 16.25 13.20 -44.44
CA GLY A 181 15.41 13.88 -43.43
C GLY A 181 15.11 13.06 -42.16
N GLU A 182 15.85 11.96 -41.92
CA GLU A 182 15.67 11.10 -40.74
C GLU A 182 15.79 11.87 -39.42
N GLU A 183 16.82 12.70 -39.28
CA GLU A 183 17.07 13.47 -38.06
C GLU A 183 15.93 14.46 -37.76
N ALA A 184 15.42 15.14 -38.79
CA ALA A 184 14.31 16.07 -38.66
C ALA A 184 13.02 15.36 -38.24
N ALA A 185 12.76 14.17 -38.80
CA ALA A 185 11.59 13.35 -38.46
C ALA A 185 11.66 12.80 -37.02
N VAL A 186 12.85 12.37 -36.59
CA VAL A 186 13.09 11.89 -35.21
C VAL A 186 12.93 13.03 -34.20
N GLU A 187 13.47 14.21 -34.47
CA GLU A 187 13.36 15.36 -33.57
C GLU A 187 11.91 15.87 -33.46
N ALA A 188 11.16 15.87 -34.57
CA ALA A 188 9.74 16.18 -34.57
C ALA A 188 8.94 15.19 -33.69
N GLN A 189 9.21 13.89 -33.80
CA GLN A 189 8.60 12.86 -32.95
C GLN A 189 8.99 13.04 -31.49
N ARG A 190 10.27 13.29 -31.19
CA ARG A 190 10.77 13.51 -29.82
C ARG A 190 10.05 14.67 -29.13
N LYS A 191 9.78 15.76 -29.85
CA LYS A 191 9.01 16.90 -29.35
C LYS A 191 7.52 16.58 -29.16
N ALA A 192 6.97 15.70 -29.98
CA ALA A 192 5.59 15.25 -29.88
C ALA A 192 5.36 14.21 -28.76
N LEU A 193 6.42 13.59 -28.21
CA LEU A 193 6.29 12.61 -27.13
C LEU A 193 5.77 13.24 -25.85
N VAL A 194 4.64 12.73 -25.38
CA VAL A 194 4.06 13.12 -24.10
C VAL A 194 4.82 12.41 -22.98
N LYS A 195 5.63 13.17 -22.24
CA LYS A 195 6.29 12.68 -21.02
C LYS A 195 5.26 12.56 -19.89
N PRO A 196 5.37 11.53 -19.02
CA PRO A 196 4.60 11.48 -17.80
C PRO A 196 4.78 12.76 -16.97
N LEU A 197 3.70 13.23 -16.35
CA LEU A 197 3.76 14.38 -15.45
C LEU A 197 4.67 14.07 -14.26
N PRO A 198 5.37 15.09 -13.72
CA PRO A 198 6.23 14.90 -12.57
C PRO A 198 5.43 14.43 -11.35
N ARG A 199 6.01 13.50 -10.58
CA ARG A 199 5.41 12.99 -9.34
C ARG A 199 5.30 14.06 -8.25
N VAL A 200 6.22 15.03 -8.26
CA VAL A 200 6.26 16.18 -7.36
C VAL A 200 5.49 17.33 -8.00
N THR A 201 4.45 17.83 -7.32
CA THR A 201 3.59 18.89 -7.83
C THR A 201 4.11 20.28 -7.43
N GLU A 202 3.52 21.34 -7.99
CA GLU A 202 3.82 22.71 -7.56
C GLU A 202 3.47 22.97 -6.09
N ALA A 203 2.42 22.31 -5.60
CA ALA A 203 2.00 22.40 -4.20
C ALA A 203 3.02 21.78 -3.25
N ASP A 204 3.70 20.71 -3.68
CA ASP A 204 4.82 20.14 -2.92
C ASP A 204 6.00 21.11 -2.86
N ARG A 205 6.34 21.76 -3.98
CA ARG A 205 7.43 22.75 -4.03
C ARG A 205 7.15 23.98 -3.16
N LYS A 206 5.89 24.44 -3.14
CA LYS A 206 5.43 25.57 -2.34
C LYS A 206 5.09 25.18 -0.89
N ASN A 207 5.10 23.88 -0.58
CA ASN A 207 4.63 23.32 0.69
C ASN A 207 3.23 23.84 1.11
N ASP A 208 2.30 23.91 0.16
CA ASP A 208 0.95 24.39 0.42
C ASP A 208 0.11 23.31 1.13
N GLN A 209 0.02 23.43 2.45
CA GLN A 209 -0.69 22.51 3.34
C GLN A 209 -2.21 22.53 3.18
N ARG A 210 -2.79 23.47 2.42
CA ARG A 210 -4.24 23.52 2.16
C ARG A 210 -4.64 22.75 0.91
N SER A 211 -3.71 22.56 -0.03
CA SER A 211 -3.99 21.84 -1.26
C SER A 211 -4.07 20.32 -1.07
N LEU A 212 -4.98 19.67 -1.81
CA LEU A 212 -5.04 18.21 -1.90
C LEU A 212 -4.03 17.62 -2.90
N ASN A 213 -3.49 18.46 -3.79
CA ASN A 213 -2.56 18.06 -4.85
C ASN A 213 -1.10 17.96 -4.38
N ARG A 214 -0.81 18.15 -3.10
CA ARG A 214 0.51 17.90 -2.51
C ARG A 214 0.68 16.43 -2.11
N SER A 215 1.85 15.85 -2.18
CA SER A 215 2.20 14.55 -1.58
C SER A 215 1.25 13.44 -2.05
N LEU A 216 1.15 13.30 -3.37
CA LEU A 216 0.24 12.35 -4.03
C LEU A 216 0.49 10.89 -3.62
N GLN A 217 1.72 10.55 -3.23
CA GLN A 217 2.13 9.21 -2.78
C GLN A 217 1.64 8.86 -1.37
N ARG A 218 1.33 9.87 -0.56
CA ARG A 218 1.01 9.74 0.87
C ARG A 218 -0.49 9.87 1.10
N THR A 219 -0.94 9.37 2.25
CA THR A 219 -2.30 9.63 2.73
C THR A 219 -2.28 10.94 3.49
N LEU A 220 -3.15 11.86 3.10
CA LEU A 220 -3.34 13.13 3.82
C LEU A 220 -4.58 13.03 4.69
N TYR A 221 -4.55 13.69 5.84
CA TYR A 221 -5.67 13.78 6.75
C TYR A 221 -6.06 15.23 6.99
N LEU A 222 -7.36 15.47 7.09
CA LEU A 222 -7.90 16.78 7.41
C LEU A 222 -7.73 17.06 8.91
N LEU A 223 -7.02 18.14 9.21
CA LEU A 223 -6.96 18.73 10.54
C LEU A 223 -7.59 20.11 10.52
N VAL A 224 -8.24 20.45 11.62
CA VAL A 224 -8.89 21.74 11.82
C VAL A 224 -8.38 22.39 13.09
N GLN A 225 -8.31 23.72 13.06
CA GLN A 225 -7.91 24.50 14.21
C GLN A 225 -9.13 24.97 14.99
N ASN A 226 -9.21 24.55 16.25
CA ASN A 226 -10.26 24.99 17.17
C ASN A 226 -10.09 26.47 17.54
N GLU A 227 -11.12 27.09 18.12
CA GLU A 227 -11.07 28.48 18.62
C GLU A 227 -9.89 28.74 19.58
N ARG A 228 -9.55 27.73 20.38
CA ARG A 228 -8.41 27.73 21.33
C ARG A 228 -7.03 27.63 20.65
N GLY A 229 -6.98 27.48 19.34
CA GLY A 229 -5.74 27.41 18.56
C GLY A 229 -5.13 26.01 18.43
N HIS A 230 -5.73 24.99 19.06
CA HIS A 230 -5.25 23.60 18.97
C HIS A 230 -5.69 22.92 17.67
N TRP A 231 -4.78 22.15 17.07
CA TRP A 231 -5.06 21.32 15.91
C TRP A 231 -5.63 19.97 16.33
N THR A 232 -6.82 19.65 15.85
CA THR A 232 -7.49 18.36 16.10
C THR A 232 -8.23 17.90 14.85
N PHE A 233 -8.68 16.64 14.83
CA PHE A 233 -9.65 16.21 13.84
C PHE A 233 -10.98 16.95 14.04
N PRO A 234 -11.80 17.13 12.98
CA PRO A 234 -13.15 17.63 13.10
C PRO A 234 -13.93 16.81 14.13
N THR A 235 -14.37 17.45 15.21
CA THR A 235 -15.04 16.78 16.33
C THR A 235 -16.20 17.62 16.83
N ASP A 236 -17.31 16.97 17.17
CA ASP A 236 -18.47 17.61 17.77
C ASP A 236 -19.19 16.67 18.74
N THR A 237 -20.05 17.23 19.58
CA THR A 237 -20.98 16.47 20.42
C THR A 237 -22.07 15.81 19.59
N ILE A 238 -22.57 14.69 20.09
CA ILE A 238 -23.72 14.01 19.51
C ILE A 238 -24.99 14.77 19.91
N ILE A 239 -25.82 15.11 18.93
CA ILE A 239 -27.04 15.89 19.10
C ILE A 239 -28.26 14.96 18.99
N GLY A 240 -29.06 14.92 20.06
CA GLY A 240 -30.33 14.17 20.07
C GLY A 240 -30.13 12.66 19.98
N ARG A 241 -30.74 12.03 18.95
CA ARG A 241 -30.74 10.57 18.73
C ARG A 241 -30.01 10.15 17.45
N GLU A 242 -29.05 10.96 16.99
CA GLU A 242 -28.26 10.62 15.81
C GLU A 242 -27.28 9.47 16.08
N SER A 243 -26.98 8.69 15.05
CA SER A 243 -25.90 7.69 15.10
C SER A 243 -24.52 8.34 14.94
N LEU A 244 -23.45 7.65 15.35
CA LEU A 244 -22.07 8.11 15.12
C LEU A 244 -21.77 8.39 13.64
N TYR A 245 -22.38 7.60 12.75
CA TYR A 245 -22.28 7.77 11.31
C TYR A 245 -22.92 9.09 10.85
N GLN A 246 -24.17 9.34 11.23
CA GLN A 246 -24.90 10.58 10.89
C GLN A 246 -24.24 11.81 11.51
N ALA A 247 -23.76 11.69 12.76
CA ALA A 247 -22.99 12.73 13.42
C ALA A 247 -21.72 13.06 12.61
N ALA A 248 -21.01 12.05 12.10
CA ALA A 248 -19.81 12.27 11.28
C ALA A 248 -20.12 13.00 9.97
N GLU A 249 -21.18 12.61 9.25
CA GLU A 249 -21.62 13.31 8.03
C GLU A 249 -21.96 14.78 8.33
N ARG A 250 -22.74 15.02 9.38
CA ARG A 250 -23.09 16.36 9.85
C ARG A 250 -21.86 17.19 10.20
N ILE A 251 -20.92 16.62 10.95
CA ILE A 251 -19.66 17.29 11.36
C ILE A 251 -18.85 17.71 10.14
N LEU A 252 -18.74 16.85 9.12
CA LEU A 252 -18.02 17.19 7.89
C LEU A 252 -18.69 18.35 7.15
N VAL A 253 -20.01 18.32 7.00
CA VAL A 253 -20.76 19.40 6.34
C VAL A 253 -20.64 20.71 7.12
N GLN A 254 -20.72 20.66 8.45
CA GLN A 254 -20.60 21.85 9.31
C GLN A 254 -19.18 22.42 9.32
N SER A 255 -18.15 21.57 9.35
CA SER A 255 -16.74 21.99 9.43
C SER A 255 -16.13 22.41 8.09
N GLY A 256 -16.33 21.61 7.03
CA GLY A 256 -15.68 21.77 5.73
C GLY A 256 -16.60 22.19 4.59
N GLY A 257 -17.90 22.34 4.86
CA GLY A 257 -18.92 22.72 3.88
C GLY A 257 -19.38 21.58 2.98
N LEU A 258 -20.32 21.89 2.09
CA LEU A 258 -20.95 20.92 1.16
C LEU A 258 -20.06 20.58 -0.05
N ASN A 259 -19.00 21.36 -0.31
CA ASN A 259 -18.14 21.22 -1.49
C ASN A 259 -17.09 20.10 -1.35
N MET A 260 -17.40 19.06 -0.58
CA MET A 260 -16.54 17.91 -0.36
C MET A 260 -17.35 16.64 -0.64
N ASN A 261 -16.95 15.89 -1.66
CA ASN A 261 -17.48 14.56 -1.90
C ASN A 261 -16.79 13.58 -0.95
N THR A 262 -17.47 13.26 0.15
CA THR A 262 -16.96 12.41 1.21
C THR A 262 -17.77 11.14 1.34
N TRP A 263 -17.10 10.06 1.71
CA TRP A 263 -17.70 8.77 1.99
C TRP A 263 -17.21 8.27 3.35
N ILE A 264 -18.15 8.10 4.28
CA ILE A 264 -17.87 7.47 5.58
C ILE A 264 -17.86 5.96 5.38
N VAL A 265 -16.78 5.29 5.82
CA VAL A 265 -16.49 3.90 5.45
C VAL A 265 -17.49 2.90 6.07
N GLY A 266 -18.00 3.20 7.27
CA GLY A 266 -18.98 2.33 7.94
C GLY A 266 -19.46 2.89 9.27
N ASN A 267 -20.34 2.15 9.94
CA ASN A 267 -21.01 2.58 11.17
C ASN A 267 -20.20 2.36 12.45
N SER A 268 -19.11 1.60 12.38
CA SER A 268 -18.25 1.29 13.52
C SER A 268 -17.11 2.31 13.63
N PRO A 269 -16.81 2.82 14.83
CA PRO A 269 -15.67 3.70 15.04
C PRO A 269 -14.36 2.95 14.84
N VAL A 270 -13.36 3.61 14.24
CA VAL A 270 -12.00 3.04 14.07
C VAL A 270 -11.18 3.06 15.35
N GLY A 271 -11.58 3.90 16.30
CA GLY A 271 -11.04 3.92 17.65
C GLY A 271 -11.61 5.09 18.44
N PHE A 272 -11.10 5.28 19.65
CA PHE A 272 -11.57 6.31 20.55
C PHE A 272 -10.40 6.97 21.27
N SER A 273 -10.60 8.21 21.72
CA SER A 273 -9.70 8.91 22.61
C SER A 273 -10.47 9.37 23.85
N GLN A 274 -9.88 9.16 25.01
CA GLN A 274 -10.45 9.55 26.30
C GLN A 274 -9.61 10.66 26.92
N PHE A 275 -10.29 11.73 27.32
CA PHE A 275 -9.68 12.85 27.99
C PHE A 275 -10.41 13.16 29.30
N ASN A 276 -9.76 12.94 30.43
CA ASN A 276 -10.30 13.33 31.74
C ASN A 276 -9.97 14.80 32.01
N PHE A 277 -10.96 15.57 32.47
CA PHE A 277 -10.74 16.96 32.87
C PHE A 277 -9.95 17.02 34.18
N HIS A 278 -9.01 17.96 34.27
CA HIS A 278 -8.22 18.15 35.49
C HIS A 278 -9.06 18.69 36.66
N LYS A 279 -10.08 19.51 36.35
CA LYS A 279 -11.09 19.95 37.31
C LYS A 279 -12.44 19.43 36.83
N GLN A 280 -13.11 18.65 37.67
CA GLN A 280 -14.48 18.19 37.41
C GLN A 280 -15.39 19.41 37.34
N LYS A 281 -16.13 19.55 36.24
CA LYS A 281 -17.13 20.61 36.09
C LYS A 281 -18.50 19.98 36.31
N ALA A 282 -19.29 20.57 37.21
CA ALA A 282 -20.71 20.23 37.30
C ALA A 282 -21.40 20.74 36.04
N THR A 283 -22.12 19.87 35.33
CA THR A 283 -22.85 20.27 34.13
C THR A 283 -24.14 20.98 34.54
N ALA A 284 -24.40 22.16 33.98
CA ALA A 284 -25.60 22.95 34.30
C ALA A 284 -26.91 22.32 33.79
N ASN A 285 -26.84 21.41 32.82
CA ASN A 285 -27.99 21.04 32.00
C ASN A 285 -28.77 19.81 32.48
N GLU A 286 -28.21 18.96 33.35
CA GLU A 286 -28.93 17.78 33.88
C GLU A 286 -28.56 17.56 35.36
N LYS A 287 -29.60 17.55 36.21
CA LYS A 287 -29.54 17.47 37.68
C LYS A 287 -28.40 16.60 38.22
N GLY A 288 -27.38 17.22 38.81
CA GLY A 288 -26.40 16.54 39.68
C GLY A 288 -25.33 15.69 39.00
N VAL A 289 -25.22 15.71 37.66
CA VAL A 289 -24.20 14.94 36.93
C VAL A 289 -22.90 15.74 36.85
N THR A 290 -21.79 15.14 37.28
CA THR A 290 -20.46 15.74 37.23
C THR A 290 -19.70 15.20 36.01
N GLU A 291 -19.25 16.09 35.12
CA GLU A 291 -18.47 15.68 33.95
C GLU A 291 -17.04 15.34 34.35
N LEU A 292 -16.71 14.04 34.27
CA LEU A 292 -15.37 13.53 34.54
C LEU A 292 -14.41 13.78 33.36
N GLY A 293 -14.94 13.80 32.14
CA GLY A 293 -14.14 13.96 30.93
C GLY A 293 -14.94 13.85 29.63
N GLU A 294 -14.22 13.81 28.52
CA GLU A 294 -14.75 13.58 27.18
C GLU A 294 -14.28 12.23 26.62
N LYS A 295 -15.17 11.52 25.94
CA LYS A 295 -14.86 10.34 25.13
C LYS A 295 -15.21 10.64 23.68
N THR A 296 -14.18 10.68 22.83
CA THR A 296 -14.32 10.98 21.40
C THR A 296 -14.16 9.70 20.60
N PHE A 297 -15.20 9.29 19.88
CA PHE A 297 -15.17 8.15 18.97
C PHE A 297 -14.89 8.63 17.55
N PHE A 298 -13.85 8.06 16.91
CA PHE A 298 -13.43 8.48 15.59
C PHE A 298 -14.04 7.60 14.50
N MET A 299 -14.70 8.24 13.55
CA MET A 299 -15.23 7.64 12.34
C MET A 299 -14.24 7.85 11.19
N LYS A 300 -14.07 6.85 10.33
CA LYS A 300 -13.19 6.96 9.17
C LYS A 300 -13.95 7.47 7.96
N GLY A 301 -13.49 8.58 7.41
CA GLY A 301 -13.98 9.16 6.16
C GLY A 301 -12.94 9.10 5.06
N ARG A 302 -13.39 9.00 3.81
CA ARG A 302 -12.57 9.20 2.62
C ARG A 302 -13.10 10.37 1.81
N ILE A 303 -12.21 11.24 1.34
CA ILE A 303 -12.54 12.25 0.35
C ILE A 303 -12.26 11.70 -1.05
N MET A 304 -13.21 11.87 -1.96
CA MET A 304 -13.08 11.47 -3.37
C MET A 304 -12.79 12.68 -4.26
N ALA A 305 -13.44 13.81 -3.98
CA ALA A 305 -13.27 15.07 -4.72
C ALA A 305 -13.73 16.26 -3.85
N GLY A 306 -13.40 17.47 -4.30
CA GLY A 306 -13.78 18.71 -3.62
C GLY A 306 -12.72 19.24 -2.67
N GLN A 307 -13.05 20.28 -1.92
CA GLN A 307 -12.14 20.97 -1.01
C GLN A 307 -12.89 21.52 0.20
N ALA A 308 -12.21 21.55 1.35
CA ALA A 308 -12.77 22.15 2.56
C ALA A 308 -12.88 23.67 2.43
N ASN A 309 -14.05 24.22 2.78
CA ASN A 309 -14.28 25.65 2.91
C ASN A 309 -14.73 25.99 4.34
N ILE A 310 -13.98 26.86 5.02
CA ILE A 310 -14.24 27.30 6.40
C ILE A 310 -15.13 28.56 6.47
N GLU A 311 -15.33 29.29 5.38
CA GLU A 311 -16.02 30.59 5.39
C GLU A 311 -17.43 30.57 5.99
N LYS A 312 -18.13 29.44 5.91
CA LYS A 312 -19.52 29.26 6.40
C LYS A 312 -19.64 28.27 7.56
N ASN A 313 -18.58 28.10 8.32
CA ASN A 313 -18.51 27.06 9.35
C ASN A 313 -19.35 27.41 10.61
N SER A 314 -20.14 26.44 11.09
CA SER A 314 -20.95 26.57 12.30
C SER A 314 -20.19 26.25 13.61
N LEU A 315 -19.02 25.61 13.52
CA LEU A 315 -18.22 25.12 14.65
C LEU A 315 -17.12 26.08 15.11
N GLY A 316 -17.06 27.30 14.56
CA GLY A 316 -16.07 28.32 14.96
C GLY A 316 -14.61 27.97 14.64
N LEU A 317 -14.35 27.09 13.67
CA LEU A 317 -12.97 26.69 13.31
C LEU A 317 -12.29 27.82 12.56
N LYS A 318 -11.01 28.06 12.87
CA LYS A 318 -10.22 29.18 12.33
C LYS A 318 -9.53 28.83 11.01
N ASP A 319 -8.94 27.63 10.94
CA ASP A 319 -8.14 27.20 9.79
C ASP A 319 -8.22 25.67 9.61
N PHE A 320 -7.87 25.18 8.42
CA PHE A 320 -7.71 23.77 8.10
C PHE A 320 -6.39 23.50 7.37
N LYS A 321 -5.91 22.28 7.53
CA LYS A 321 -4.73 21.75 6.83
C LYS A 321 -4.93 20.30 6.48
N TRP A 322 -4.40 19.89 5.34
CA TRP A 322 -4.28 18.49 4.94
C TRP A 322 -2.87 18.04 5.28
N LEU A 323 -2.67 17.17 6.26
CA LEU A 323 -1.35 16.76 6.76
C LEU A 323 -1.10 15.25 6.63
N ALA A 324 0.13 14.85 6.34
CA ALA A 324 0.58 13.47 6.39
C ALA A 324 0.83 13.02 7.85
N LYS A 325 0.87 11.71 8.10
CA LYS A 325 1.05 11.13 9.45
C LYS A 325 2.25 11.76 10.22
N ASP A 326 3.41 11.84 9.58
CA ASP A 326 4.65 12.39 10.16
C ASP A 326 4.56 13.89 10.51
N GLU A 327 3.71 14.63 9.78
CA GLU A 327 3.49 16.06 10.01
C GLU A 327 2.46 16.29 11.12
N ILE A 328 1.49 15.38 11.26
CA ILE A 328 0.48 15.42 12.32
C ILE A 328 1.15 15.33 13.69
N GLU A 329 2.10 14.41 13.85
CA GLU A 329 2.87 14.24 15.09
C GLU A 329 3.49 15.55 15.59
N LYS A 330 4.01 16.37 14.68
CA LYS A 330 4.67 17.65 15.01
C LYS A 330 3.71 18.80 15.26
N THR A 331 2.44 18.68 14.86
CA THR A 331 1.47 19.79 14.87
C THR A 331 0.43 19.65 15.97
N VAL A 332 0.06 18.43 16.34
CA VAL A 332 -0.91 18.17 17.41
C VAL A 332 -0.19 18.04 18.75
N LEU A 333 -0.94 18.18 19.85
CA LEU A 333 -0.39 17.98 21.20
C LEU A 333 0.01 16.51 21.41
N ASP A 334 1.14 16.25 22.06
CA ASP A 334 1.68 14.89 22.31
C ASP A 334 0.65 13.95 22.96
N ARG A 335 -0.10 14.47 23.94
CA ARG A 335 -1.16 13.70 24.60
C ARG A 335 -2.28 13.30 23.64
N TYR A 336 -2.63 14.17 22.70
CA TYR A 336 -3.62 13.88 21.67
C TYR A 336 -3.06 12.89 20.64
N TRP A 337 -1.81 13.08 20.22
CA TRP A 337 -1.11 12.18 19.30
C TRP A 337 -1.07 10.75 19.82
N ALA A 338 -0.76 10.55 21.10
CA ALA A 338 -0.73 9.23 21.72
C ALA A 338 -2.05 8.45 21.57
N GLY A 339 -3.19 9.14 21.60
CA GLY A 339 -4.52 8.54 21.41
C GLY A 339 -4.90 8.28 19.95
N VAL A 340 -4.32 9.03 19.00
CA VAL A 340 -4.74 9.00 17.59
C VAL A 340 -3.73 8.30 16.67
N LYS A 341 -2.45 8.17 17.06
CA LYS A 341 -1.39 7.58 16.22
C LYS A 341 -1.74 6.21 15.62
N ASN A 342 -2.49 5.40 16.37
CA ASN A 342 -2.90 4.04 15.98
C ASN A 342 -4.10 4.03 15.03
N LEU A 343 -4.83 5.14 14.89
CA LEU A 343 -5.95 5.28 13.93
C LEU A 343 -5.44 5.46 12.50
N LEU A 344 -4.21 5.94 12.35
CA LEU A 344 -3.61 6.33 11.08
C LEU A 344 -2.72 5.19 10.54
N PRO A 345 -3.03 4.57 9.38
CA PRO A 345 -2.16 3.58 8.78
C PRO A 345 -0.75 4.14 8.56
N GLU A 346 0.24 3.33 8.90
CA GLU A 346 1.63 3.61 8.58
C GLU A 346 1.90 3.19 7.14
N ARG A 347 2.53 4.08 6.39
CA ARG A 347 3.17 3.69 5.13
C ARG A 347 4.65 3.96 5.29
N PRO A 348 5.50 2.91 5.23
CA PRO A 348 6.93 3.13 5.10
C PRO A 348 7.14 3.87 3.77
N CYS A 349 7.45 5.15 3.88
CA CYS A 349 7.93 5.95 2.79
C CYS A 349 9.40 6.17 3.12
N VAL A 350 10.29 5.99 2.15
CA VAL A 350 11.65 6.49 2.29
C VAL A 350 11.51 8.00 2.39
N SER A 351 11.65 8.54 3.61
CA SER A 351 11.96 9.94 3.75
C SER A 351 13.28 10.11 3.01
N HIS A 352 13.24 10.78 1.87
CA HIS A 352 14.41 11.51 1.37
C HIS A 352 14.61 12.70 2.32
N GLY A 353 14.76 12.40 3.61
CA GLY A 353 15.46 13.29 4.50
C GLY A 353 16.87 13.24 4.00
N VAL A 354 17.30 14.34 3.38
CA VAL A 354 18.64 14.84 3.66
C VAL A 354 18.66 15.06 5.17
N VAL A 355 18.84 13.96 5.93
CA VAL A 355 19.32 14.03 7.28
C VAL A 355 20.74 14.51 7.05
N GLY A 356 20.92 15.82 7.23
CA GLY A 356 22.24 16.40 7.36
C GLY A 356 23.00 15.48 8.30
N ILE A 357 24.09 14.95 7.79
CA ILE A 357 25.07 14.23 8.60
C ILE A 357 25.69 15.32 9.46
N ASP A 358 24.96 15.73 10.50
CA ASP A 358 25.51 16.60 11.53
C ASP A 358 26.68 15.81 12.09
N SER A 359 27.84 16.37 11.83
CA SER A 359 29.14 15.84 12.21
C SER A 359 29.17 15.61 13.72
N ILE A 360 28.80 14.42 14.15
CA ILE A 360 29.23 13.90 15.44
C ILE A 360 30.71 13.59 15.26
N LYS A 361 31.54 14.61 15.48
CA LYS A 361 32.96 14.46 15.80
C LYS A 361 33.04 13.66 17.10
N THR A 362 33.03 12.34 16.98
CA THR A 362 33.58 11.47 18.01
C THR A 362 35.07 11.45 17.79
N HIS A 363 35.81 12.11 18.68
CA HIS A 363 37.24 11.91 18.85
C HIS A 363 37.45 10.45 19.26
N ILE A 364 37.74 9.60 18.29
CA ILE A 364 38.36 8.30 18.51
C ILE A 364 39.80 8.48 18.05
N GLU A 365 40.70 8.64 19.02
CA GLU A 365 42.14 8.57 18.78
C GLU A 365 42.47 7.20 18.19
N LEU A 366 42.90 7.19 16.92
CA LEU A 366 43.53 6.04 16.29
C LEU A 366 44.96 5.93 16.83
N PRO A 367 45.37 4.81 17.46
CA PRO A 367 46.76 4.61 17.78
C PRO A 367 47.57 4.38 16.49
N GLU A 368 48.69 5.09 16.46
CA GLU A 368 49.79 5.11 15.51
C GLU A 368 50.08 3.75 14.83
N ALA A 369 50.08 3.77 13.49
CA ALA A 369 50.43 2.62 12.67
C ALA A 369 51.93 2.29 12.83
N LYS A 370 52.23 1.21 13.52
CA LYS A 370 53.56 0.58 13.46
C LYS A 370 53.67 -0.22 12.17
N GLU A 371 54.61 0.20 11.33
CA GLU A 371 55.08 -0.57 10.17
C GLU A 371 55.57 -1.95 10.61
N TYR A 372 55.05 -3.00 9.97
CA TYR A 372 55.65 -4.33 9.98
C TYR A 372 55.91 -4.78 8.54
N PRO A 373 57.07 -5.42 8.27
CA PRO A 373 57.56 -5.64 6.92
C PRO A 373 56.82 -6.78 6.21
N ILE A 374 56.62 -6.57 4.92
CA ILE A 374 56.01 -7.52 3.97
C ILE A 374 57.09 -8.53 3.55
N VAL A 375 56.98 -9.79 3.99
CA VAL A 375 57.81 -10.90 3.47
C VAL A 375 56.98 -12.18 3.35
N GLY A 376 57.00 -12.80 2.17
CA GLY A 376 56.44 -14.14 1.89
C GLY A 376 55.35 -14.13 0.82
N GLN A 377 55.68 -13.97 -0.47
CA GLN A 377 56.12 -15.04 -1.37
C GLN A 377 55.10 -16.20 -1.50
N TYR A 378 54.10 -16.03 -2.38
CA TYR A 378 53.39 -17.17 -2.97
C TYR A 378 53.64 -17.18 -4.47
N ARG A 379 54.38 -18.22 -4.88
CA ARG A 379 54.71 -18.55 -6.26
C ARG A 379 53.47 -19.04 -7.01
N CYS A 380 53.27 -18.51 -8.20
CA CYS A 380 52.51 -19.16 -9.26
C CYS A 380 53.29 -20.39 -9.77
N ALA A 381 52.64 -21.56 -9.84
CA ALA A 381 53.07 -22.67 -10.69
C ALA A 381 51.90 -23.63 -11.01
N ALA A 382 51.35 -23.46 -12.22
CA ALA A 382 51.17 -24.48 -13.26
C ALA A 382 50.15 -25.65 -13.06
N PRO A 383 49.77 -26.38 -14.13
CA PRO A 383 48.38 -26.64 -14.49
C PRO A 383 47.97 -28.11 -14.31
N VAL A 384 46.68 -28.35 -14.08
CA VAL A 384 46.12 -29.71 -14.14
C VAL A 384 45.69 -30.01 -15.56
N THR A 385 46.38 -31.01 -16.09
CA THR A 385 46.26 -31.67 -17.38
C THR A 385 44.84 -32.08 -17.77
N ALA A 386 44.55 -31.83 -19.05
CA ALA A 386 43.42 -32.37 -19.81
C ALA A 386 43.34 -33.91 -19.70
N ARG A 387 42.13 -34.44 -19.52
CA ARG A 387 41.80 -35.82 -19.86
C ARG A 387 40.83 -35.82 -21.04
N TYR A 388 41.40 -36.19 -22.17
CA TYR A 388 40.77 -36.60 -23.41
C TYR A 388 40.01 -37.91 -23.17
N ILE A 389 38.74 -37.99 -23.57
CA ILE A 389 38.00 -39.26 -23.73
C ILE A 389 37.54 -39.31 -25.20
N PRO A 390 37.73 -40.44 -25.90
CA PRO A 390 37.79 -40.46 -27.36
C PRO A 390 36.41 -40.49 -28.01
N SER A 391 36.29 -39.77 -29.12
CA SER A 391 35.28 -39.96 -30.16
C SER A 391 35.49 -41.31 -30.85
N HIS A 392 34.57 -42.25 -30.65
CA HIS A 392 34.44 -43.43 -31.51
C HIS A 392 33.34 -43.21 -32.55
N LEU A 393 33.76 -43.50 -33.79
CA LEU A 393 33.03 -43.68 -35.04
C LEU A 393 31.54 -44.05 -34.92
N LEU A 394 30.71 -43.30 -35.63
CA LEU A 394 29.68 -43.88 -36.51
C LEU A 394 29.70 -43.10 -37.84
N THR A 395 30.50 -43.61 -38.77
CA THR A 395 30.38 -43.41 -40.22
C THR A 395 29.42 -44.47 -40.76
N PHE A 396 28.37 -44.07 -41.45
CA PHE A 396 27.60 -44.82 -42.45
C PHE A 396 26.85 -43.73 -43.24
N ASP A 397 27.47 -43.22 -44.30
CA ASP A 397 27.36 -43.64 -45.70
C ASP A 397 26.33 -42.78 -46.44
N ASP A 398 26.88 -41.96 -47.33
CA ASP A 398 26.20 -41.33 -48.46
C ASP A 398 25.59 -42.42 -49.37
N ASP A 399 24.37 -42.20 -49.87
CA ASP A 399 24.18 -42.05 -51.32
C ASP A 399 22.78 -41.54 -51.71
N PRO A 400 22.66 -40.88 -52.88
CA PRO A 400 21.54 -40.04 -53.29
C PRO A 400 20.47 -40.82 -54.08
N VAL A 401 19.34 -40.20 -54.42
CA VAL A 401 18.67 -40.31 -55.75
C VAL A 401 17.33 -39.54 -55.81
N SER A 402 17.23 -38.72 -56.87
CA SER A 402 16.07 -38.27 -57.66
C SER A 402 14.92 -37.46 -57.03
N SER A 403 14.83 -36.22 -57.49
CA SER A 403 13.57 -35.54 -57.87
C SER A 403 12.72 -36.41 -58.81
N PRO A 404 11.40 -36.19 -58.88
CA PRO A 404 10.93 -35.45 -60.04
C PRO A 404 9.80 -34.43 -59.76
N HIS A 405 9.72 -33.50 -60.71
CA HIS A 405 8.64 -32.56 -61.00
C HIS A 405 7.26 -33.22 -61.23
N LEU A 406 6.24 -32.35 -61.23
CA LEU A 406 4.83 -32.43 -61.69
C LEU A 406 3.84 -32.50 -60.50
N ALA A 407 2.86 -31.61 -60.34
CA ALA A 407 2.23 -30.64 -61.25
C ALA A 407 1.83 -29.35 -60.50
#